data_AF-R9IXU0-F1
#
_entry.id   AF-R9IXU0-F1
#
_cell.length_a   1.000
_cell.length_b   1.000
_cell.length_c   1.000
_cell.angle_alpha   90.00
_cell.angle_beta   90.00
_cell.angle_gamma   90.00
#
_symmetry.space_group_name_H-M   'P 1'
#
loop_
_entity.id
_entity.type
_entity.pdbx_description
1 polymer ?
#
loop_
_entity_poly.entity_id
_entity_poly.type
_entity_poly.pdbx_seq_one_letter_code
_entity_poly.pdbx_strand_id
1 'polypeptide(L)'
;MMHYTKMHGKIHPQKLFPMIEQVLFAVEQTHECGFIHRDISPANMICTKDGDLYLIDFGAATSCDRNSELWNEQVFSHKGFEAPEHLLYNNHGTWTDIYSLCASVVYLLTGEGLPSAKEREKADCIPQILMRSGLSGRQQNILMKGLAIDSRRRCASAKELRMALCGETVKFEDVWDVAYTARTDIGSRKMNQDNLMVDGLFCYEGEDFRKAGQIICMHEELHMAAVCDGVGGACLGELASRAAAQALMHFMEQYRYSHKLPERLIDELLDQMNEKVASLGKKIGTVATTLSLLLWKGNHYWAVNIGDSPIYLLRKRKISRLSVPHTRAYAHFMSGRPIGRSDWHVLMNYLGKEKTAGSQMAAIRHGHLQKGDVFLICSDGVTDHLDEAGLKRCLLKGGEKGMESIWKVLNCKDSNDNCSAVIVCF
;
A
#
# COMPACT_ATOMS: atom_id res chain seq x y z
N MET A 1 22.37 -9.80 8.66
CA MET A 1 21.21 -9.82 9.59
C MET A 1 21.50 -10.54 10.90
N MET A 2 22.37 -11.56 10.94
CA MET A 2 22.73 -12.24 12.19
C MET A 2 23.27 -11.29 13.27
N HIS A 3 24.13 -10.33 12.89
CA HIS A 3 24.60 -9.29 13.80
C HIS A 3 23.47 -8.35 14.27
N TYR A 4 22.58 -7.95 13.35
CA TYR A 4 21.42 -7.11 13.68
C TYR A 4 20.54 -7.76 14.76
N THR A 5 20.19 -9.04 14.62
CA THR A 5 19.36 -9.76 15.61
C THR A 5 20.05 -9.89 16.97
N LYS A 6 21.39 -10.01 17.01
CA LYS A 6 22.15 -9.99 18.27
C LYS A 6 22.12 -8.62 18.96
N MET A 7 22.16 -7.53 18.20
CA MET A 7 22.20 -6.17 18.74
C MET A 7 20.81 -5.61 19.08
N HIS A 8 19.80 -5.94 18.30
CA HIS A 8 18.46 -5.34 18.37
C HIS A 8 17.36 -6.33 18.75
N GLY A 9 17.69 -7.61 18.90
CA GLY A 9 16.75 -8.67 19.22
C GLY A 9 15.94 -9.14 18.00
N LYS A 10 14.87 -9.90 18.29
CA LYS A 10 13.95 -10.46 17.30
C LYS A 10 13.19 -9.38 16.52
N ILE A 11 12.83 -9.70 15.29
CA ILE A 11 12.08 -8.81 14.38
C ILE A 11 10.61 -9.19 14.42
N HIS A 12 9.74 -8.21 14.61
CA HIS A 12 8.29 -8.44 14.57
C HIS A 12 7.84 -8.91 13.18
N PRO A 13 6.91 -9.88 13.05
CA PRO A 13 6.45 -10.40 11.76
C PRO A 13 6.07 -9.31 10.74
N GLN A 14 5.34 -8.28 11.17
CA GLN A 14 4.90 -7.19 10.29
C GLN A 14 6.06 -6.41 9.65
N LYS A 15 7.23 -6.38 10.32
CA LYS A 15 8.46 -5.77 9.81
C LYS A 15 9.30 -6.76 9.01
N LEU A 16 9.34 -8.04 9.42
CA LEU A 16 10.19 -9.05 8.78
C LEU A 16 9.70 -9.45 7.39
N PHE A 17 8.41 -9.74 7.20
CA PHE A 17 7.91 -10.28 5.93
C PHE A 17 8.15 -9.38 4.73
N PRO A 18 7.94 -8.05 4.82
CA PRO A 18 8.30 -7.15 3.72
C PRO A 18 9.78 -7.23 3.32
N MET A 19 10.68 -7.36 4.30
CA MET A 19 12.11 -7.46 4.04
C MET A 19 12.50 -8.83 3.44
N ILE A 20 12.01 -9.92 4.05
CA ILE A 20 12.40 -11.28 3.65
C ILE A 20 11.78 -11.71 2.31
N GLU A 21 10.74 -11.02 1.85
CA GLU A 21 10.16 -11.24 0.52
C GLU A 21 11.20 -10.99 -0.60
N GLN A 22 12.07 -10.00 -0.45
CA GLN A 22 13.14 -9.71 -1.41
C GLN A 22 14.12 -10.89 -1.52
N VAL A 23 14.49 -11.50 -0.38
CA VAL A 23 15.35 -12.69 -0.33
C VAL A 23 14.64 -13.92 -0.91
N LEU A 24 13.36 -14.13 -0.56
CA LEU A 24 12.54 -15.19 -1.12
C LEU A 24 12.47 -15.10 -2.66
N PHE A 25 12.31 -13.89 -3.18
CA PHE A 25 12.28 -13.63 -4.62
C PHE A 25 13.65 -13.88 -5.27
N ALA A 26 14.75 -13.44 -4.65
CA ALA A 26 16.10 -13.72 -5.15
C ALA A 26 16.39 -15.23 -5.26
N VAL A 27 15.95 -16.02 -4.26
CA VAL A 27 16.09 -17.49 -4.29
C VAL A 27 15.20 -18.11 -5.37
N GLU A 28 13.96 -17.62 -5.54
CA GLU A 28 13.10 -18.03 -6.66
C GLU A 28 13.80 -17.81 -8.01
N GLN A 29 14.37 -16.62 -8.25
CA GLN A 29 15.07 -16.33 -9.50
C GLN A 29 16.35 -17.16 -9.68
N THR A 30 17.05 -17.46 -8.59
CA THR A 30 18.22 -18.35 -8.61
C THR A 30 17.82 -19.76 -9.05
N HIS A 31 16.72 -20.28 -8.51
CA HIS A 31 16.17 -21.60 -8.86
C HIS A 31 15.64 -21.64 -10.29
N GLU A 32 14.98 -20.58 -10.76
CA GLU A 32 14.51 -20.47 -12.16
C GLU A 32 15.68 -20.45 -13.15
N CYS A 33 16.84 -19.89 -12.76
CA CYS A 33 18.07 -19.97 -13.55
C CYS A 33 18.77 -21.34 -13.49
N GLY A 34 18.23 -22.31 -12.75
CA GLY A 34 18.80 -23.65 -12.63
C GLY A 34 19.94 -23.77 -11.61
N PHE A 35 20.05 -22.85 -10.65
CA PHE A 35 21.06 -22.88 -9.59
C PHE A 35 20.42 -23.05 -8.20
N ILE A 36 21.20 -23.55 -7.25
CA ILE A 36 20.89 -23.55 -5.81
C ILE A 36 22.01 -22.84 -5.05
N HIS A 37 21.67 -22.16 -3.97
CA HIS A 37 22.60 -21.32 -3.21
C HIS A 37 23.37 -22.10 -2.14
N ARG A 38 22.73 -23.03 -1.43
CA ARG A 38 23.28 -23.94 -0.39
C ARG A 38 23.78 -23.33 0.93
N ASP A 39 23.96 -22.02 1.00
CA ASP A 39 24.40 -21.34 2.24
C ASP A 39 23.48 -20.17 2.62
N ILE A 40 22.17 -20.39 2.55
CA ILE A 40 21.20 -19.38 2.96
C ILE A 40 21.16 -19.29 4.48
N SER A 41 21.53 -18.13 5.02
CA SER A 41 21.45 -17.83 6.44
C SER A 41 21.33 -16.33 6.69
N PRO A 42 20.94 -15.88 7.90
CA PRO A 42 20.95 -14.47 8.25
C PRO A 42 22.35 -13.82 8.22
N ALA A 43 23.43 -14.60 8.20
CA ALA A 43 24.79 -14.09 8.03
C ALA A 43 25.00 -13.59 6.59
N ASN A 44 24.41 -14.28 5.62
CA ASN A 44 24.47 -13.97 4.19
C ASN A 44 23.32 -13.07 3.73
N MET A 45 22.70 -12.32 4.64
CA MET A 45 21.68 -11.32 4.34
C MET A 45 22.13 -9.94 4.81
N ILE A 46 22.20 -8.96 3.91
CA ILE A 46 22.59 -7.58 4.22
C ILE A 46 21.38 -6.66 4.11
N CYS A 47 21.14 -5.86 5.15
CA CYS A 47 20.13 -4.81 5.13
C CYS A 47 20.80 -3.47 4.80
N THR A 48 20.27 -2.73 3.83
CA THR A 48 20.72 -1.36 3.52
C THR A 48 20.15 -0.35 4.51
N LYS A 49 20.60 0.90 4.42
CA LYS A 49 20.05 2.01 5.22
C LYS A 49 18.58 2.31 4.88
N ASP A 50 18.20 2.04 3.63
CA ASP A 50 16.86 2.28 3.10
C ASP A 50 15.88 1.13 3.43
N GLY A 51 16.39 0.05 4.05
CA GLY A 51 15.59 -1.06 4.57
C GLY A 51 15.51 -2.28 3.64
N ASP A 52 16.17 -2.23 2.47
CA ASP A 52 16.23 -3.35 1.54
C ASP A 52 17.12 -4.48 2.04
N LEU A 53 16.73 -5.71 1.75
CA LEU A 53 17.39 -6.92 2.21
C LEU A 53 17.92 -7.75 1.03
N TYR A 54 19.24 -7.81 0.91
CA TYR A 54 19.94 -8.52 -0.14
C TYR A 54 20.49 -9.84 0.36
N LEU A 55 20.30 -10.90 -0.42
CA LEU A 55 21.04 -12.16 -0.29
C LEU A 55 22.41 -12.00 -0.93
N ILE A 56 23.46 -12.36 -0.21
CA ILE A 56 24.85 -12.26 -0.64
C ILE A 56 25.54 -13.62 -0.55
N ASP A 57 26.76 -13.68 -1.08
CA ASP A 57 27.65 -14.84 -1.00
C ASP A 57 27.14 -16.11 -1.72
N PHE A 58 27.22 -16.07 -3.05
CA PHE A 58 26.96 -17.23 -3.92
C PHE A 58 28.18 -18.16 -4.05
N GLY A 59 29.18 -18.07 -3.16
CA GLY A 59 30.40 -18.89 -3.24
C GLY A 59 30.14 -20.40 -3.10
N ALA A 60 29.04 -20.77 -2.45
CA ALA A 60 28.57 -22.15 -2.34
C ALA A 60 27.57 -22.56 -3.43
N ALA A 61 27.17 -21.65 -4.32
CA ALA A 61 26.13 -21.93 -5.30
C ALA A 61 26.58 -23.00 -6.32
N THR A 62 25.64 -23.83 -6.77
CA THR A 62 25.90 -24.90 -7.74
C THR A 62 24.71 -25.09 -8.67
N SER A 63 24.96 -25.66 -9.85
CA SER A 63 23.90 -26.09 -10.77
C SER A 63 22.95 -27.10 -10.12
N CYS A 64 21.66 -27.07 -10.48
CA CYS A 64 20.70 -28.12 -10.15
C CYS A 64 20.92 -29.40 -10.98
N ASP A 65 21.51 -29.25 -12.17
CA ASP A 65 21.89 -30.38 -13.02
C ASP A 65 23.25 -30.92 -12.58
N ARG A 66 23.26 -32.19 -12.14
CA ARG A 66 24.46 -32.91 -11.71
C ARG A 66 25.44 -33.20 -12.85
N ASN A 67 24.98 -33.14 -14.10
CA ASN A 67 25.84 -33.30 -15.28
C ASN A 67 26.48 -31.98 -15.73
N SER A 68 26.13 -30.85 -15.11
CA SER A 68 26.72 -29.55 -15.41
C SER A 68 28.16 -29.47 -14.93
N GLU A 69 29.03 -28.84 -15.71
CA GLU A 69 30.40 -28.51 -15.30
C GLU A 69 30.45 -27.56 -14.08
N LEU A 70 29.34 -26.87 -13.81
CA LEU A 70 29.16 -26.00 -12.64
C LEU A 70 28.66 -26.76 -11.40
N TRP A 71 28.56 -28.10 -11.47
CA TRP A 71 28.24 -28.93 -10.31
C TRP A 71 29.45 -29.05 -9.37
N ASN A 72 29.25 -28.79 -8.07
CA ASN A 72 30.29 -28.96 -7.06
C ASN A 72 29.77 -29.76 -5.84
N GLU A 73 30.50 -30.79 -5.42
CA GLU A 73 30.17 -31.62 -4.25
C GLU A 73 30.57 -31.00 -2.89
N GLN A 74 31.41 -29.94 -2.86
CA GLN A 74 31.78 -29.27 -1.62
C GLN A 74 30.56 -28.60 -0.98
N VAL A 75 30.30 -28.95 0.28
CA VAL A 75 29.20 -28.42 1.09
C VAL A 75 29.74 -27.38 2.06
N PHE A 76 29.25 -26.14 1.94
CA PHE A 76 29.46 -25.07 2.92
C PHE A 76 28.12 -24.81 3.59
N SER A 77 28.08 -24.82 4.93
CA SER A 77 26.87 -24.42 5.65
C SER A 77 27.14 -23.84 7.02
N HIS A 78 26.30 -22.89 7.39
CA HIS A 78 26.26 -22.32 8.72
C HIS A 78 25.40 -23.16 9.68
N LYS A 79 26.01 -23.63 10.78
CA LYS A 79 25.32 -24.40 11.83
C LYS A 79 24.05 -23.70 12.30
N GLY A 80 22.95 -24.47 12.35
CA GLY A 80 21.62 -24.00 12.78
C GLY A 80 20.67 -23.63 11.64
N PHE A 81 21.15 -23.57 10.39
CA PHE A 81 20.35 -23.31 9.19
C PHE A 81 20.42 -24.46 8.17
N GLU A 82 21.15 -25.52 8.51
CA GLU A 82 21.49 -26.63 7.63
C GLU A 82 20.29 -27.54 7.42
N ALA A 83 19.97 -27.85 6.17
CA ALA A 83 18.95 -28.82 5.85
C ALA A 83 19.41 -30.25 6.21
N PRO A 84 18.50 -31.17 6.61
CA PRO A 84 18.84 -32.55 6.95
C PRO A 84 19.73 -33.27 5.93
N GLU A 85 19.48 -33.05 4.64
CA GLU A 85 20.23 -33.67 3.55
C GLU A 85 21.70 -33.24 3.46
N HIS A 86 22.08 -32.07 4.02
CA HIS A 86 23.50 -31.70 4.16
C HIS A 86 24.27 -32.70 5.02
N LEU A 87 23.60 -33.27 6.03
CA LEU A 87 24.23 -34.13 7.04
C LEU A 87 24.12 -35.62 6.72
N LEU A 88 23.18 -36.00 5.85
CA LEU A 88 22.74 -37.40 5.72
C LEU A 88 23.04 -38.03 4.36
N TYR A 89 22.85 -37.32 3.24
CA TYR A 89 22.77 -37.98 1.93
C TYR A 89 23.54 -37.29 0.80
N ASN A 90 24.14 -36.12 1.05
CA ASN A 90 24.80 -35.27 0.03
C ASN A 90 23.95 -35.09 -1.24
N ASN A 91 22.62 -35.02 -1.07
CA ASN A 91 21.65 -34.87 -2.15
C ASN A 91 20.91 -33.54 -2.01
N HIS A 92 21.48 -32.52 -2.64
CA HIS A 92 21.02 -31.14 -2.58
C HIS A 92 20.15 -30.81 -3.77
N GLY A 93 19.18 -29.93 -3.54
CA GLY A 93 18.33 -29.37 -4.58
C GLY A 93 17.65 -28.11 -4.10
N THR A 94 16.70 -27.61 -4.86
CA THR A 94 15.96 -26.38 -4.51
C THR A 94 15.27 -26.48 -3.14
N TRP A 95 14.87 -27.70 -2.74
CA TRP A 95 14.29 -27.99 -1.43
C TRP A 95 15.26 -27.76 -0.26
N THR A 96 16.58 -27.78 -0.50
CA THR A 96 17.63 -27.50 0.50
C THR A 96 17.61 -26.02 0.87
N ASP A 97 17.62 -25.15 -0.12
CA ASP A 97 17.49 -23.70 0.07
C ASP A 97 16.16 -23.31 0.75
N ILE A 98 15.07 -23.99 0.40
CA ILE A 98 13.74 -23.79 1.03
C ILE A 98 13.82 -24.01 2.55
N TYR A 99 14.50 -25.07 2.99
CA TYR A 99 14.65 -25.35 4.42
C TYR A 99 15.47 -24.25 5.10
N SER A 100 16.64 -23.92 4.55
CA SER A 100 17.55 -22.93 5.11
C SER A 100 16.93 -21.52 5.16
N LEU A 101 16.11 -21.18 4.17
CA LEU A 101 15.36 -19.93 4.15
C LEU A 101 14.28 -19.90 5.25
N CYS A 102 13.51 -20.98 5.43
CA CYS A 102 12.55 -21.05 6.53
C CYS A 102 13.24 -21.02 7.90
N ALA A 103 14.39 -21.68 8.05
CA ALA A 103 15.18 -21.64 9.27
C ALA A 103 15.67 -20.22 9.58
N SER A 104 16.08 -19.49 8.54
CA SER A 104 16.46 -18.07 8.63
C SER A 104 15.29 -17.20 9.08
N VAL A 105 14.10 -17.40 8.51
CA VAL A 105 12.88 -16.69 8.92
C VAL A 105 12.57 -16.94 10.39
N VAL A 106 12.60 -18.20 10.85
CA VAL A 106 12.33 -18.53 12.24
C VAL A 106 13.33 -17.85 13.17
N TYR A 107 14.63 -17.92 12.86
CA TYR A 107 15.66 -17.26 13.66
C TYR A 107 15.45 -15.74 13.76
N LEU A 108 15.09 -15.08 12.66
CA LEU A 108 14.83 -13.64 12.68
C LEU A 108 13.60 -13.26 13.53
N LEU A 109 12.61 -14.16 13.62
CA LEU A 109 11.39 -13.97 14.43
C LEU A 109 11.57 -14.30 15.92
N THR A 110 12.45 -15.25 16.25
CA THR A 110 12.56 -15.78 17.61
C THR A 110 13.86 -15.37 18.30
N GLY A 111 14.92 -15.12 17.52
CA GLY A 111 16.29 -14.96 18.00
C GLY A 111 16.99 -16.30 18.29
N GLU A 112 16.31 -17.43 18.12
CA GLU A 112 16.78 -18.77 18.47
C GLU A 112 17.00 -19.60 17.21
N GLY A 113 18.16 -20.26 17.11
CA GLY A 113 18.45 -21.21 16.03
C GLY A 113 17.62 -22.48 16.17
N LEU A 114 17.42 -23.20 15.07
CA LEU A 114 16.73 -24.49 15.11
C LEU A 114 17.67 -25.58 15.66
N PRO A 115 17.14 -26.61 16.36
CA PRO A 115 17.91 -27.80 16.66
C PRO A 115 18.36 -28.50 15.38
N SER A 116 19.41 -29.31 15.50
CA SER A 116 19.93 -30.08 14.37
C SER A 116 18.89 -31.07 13.83
N ALA A 117 19.01 -31.45 12.56
CA ALA A 117 18.13 -32.43 11.94
C ALA A 117 18.06 -33.75 12.75
N LYS A 118 19.19 -34.21 13.29
CA LYS A 118 19.27 -35.43 14.12
C LYS A 118 18.49 -35.31 15.44
N GLU A 119 18.43 -34.12 16.03
CA GLU A 119 17.63 -33.88 17.23
C GLU A 119 16.14 -33.82 16.89
N ARG A 120 15.80 -33.17 15.79
CA ARG A 120 14.42 -33.06 15.30
C ARG A 120 13.81 -34.38 14.87
N GLU A 121 14.60 -35.33 14.37
CA GLU A 121 14.15 -36.71 14.08
C GLU A 121 13.67 -37.44 15.34
N LYS A 122 14.28 -37.15 16.49
CA LYS A 122 13.89 -37.74 17.78
C LYS A 122 12.68 -37.04 18.38
N ALA A 123 12.65 -35.70 18.30
CA ALA A 123 11.56 -34.88 18.81
C ALA A 123 11.50 -33.54 18.06
N ASP A 124 10.46 -33.32 17.26
CA ASP A 124 10.32 -32.08 16.49
C ASP A 124 9.67 -30.97 17.34
N CYS A 125 10.44 -29.91 17.64
CA CYS A 125 10.00 -28.80 18.48
C CYS A 125 9.57 -27.54 17.70
N ILE A 126 9.58 -27.60 16.36
CA ILE A 126 9.17 -26.47 15.50
C ILE A 126 7.78 -25.92 15.86
N PRO A 127 6.75 -26.76 16.11
CA PRO A 127 5.44 -26.23 16.48
C PRO A 127 5.48 -25.32 17.72
N GLN A 128 6.23 -25.72 18.76
CA GLN A 128 6.35 -24.95 20.00
C GLN A 128 7.13 -23.64 19.80
N ILE A 129 8.17 -23.65 18.95
CA ILE A 129 8.92 -22.45 18.60
C ILE A 129 8.00 -21.45 17.87
N LEU A 130 7.23 -21.93 16.89
CA LEU A 130 6.36 -21.09 16.07
C LEU A 130 5.18 -20.49 16.86
N MET A 131 4.68 -21.15 17.90
CA MET A 131 3.65 -20.56 18.78
C MET A 131 4.12 -19.24 19.44
N ARG A 132 5.43 -19.04 19.62
CA ARG A 132 6.01 -17.84 20.26
C ARG A 132 6.41 -16.74 19.27
N SER A 133 6.21 -16.97 17.97
CA SER A 133 6.71 -16.10 16.88
C SER A 133 5.82 -14.92 16.54
N GLY A 134 4.56 -14.89 17.02
CA GLY A 134 3.56 -13.87 16.64
C GLY A 134 2.99 -14.04 15.22
N LEU A 135 3.27 -15.16 14.56
CA LEU A 135 2.75 -15.48 13.23
C LEU A 135 1.27 -15.89 13.24
N SER A 136 0.58 -15.64 12.12
CA SER A 136 -0.74 -16.22 11.88
C SER A 136 -0.67 -17.74 11.75
N GLY A 137 -1.76 -18.45 12.06
CA GLY A 137 -1.82 -19.92 11.93
C GLY A 137 -1.49 -20.41 10.52
N ARG A 138 -1.88 -19.65 9.48
CA ARG A 138 -1.48 -19.92 8.09
C ARG A 138 0.04 -19.86 7.91
N GLN A 139 0.69 -18.78 8.35
CA GLN A 139 2.15 -18.63 8.22
C GLN A 139 2.92 -19.69 9.01
N GLN A 140 2.45 -20.04 10.21
CA GLN A 140 3.03 -21.13 11.00
C GLN A 140 2.98 -22.46 10.23
N ASN A 141 1.83 -22.80 9.64
CA ASN A 141 1.67 -24.02 8.85
C ASN A 141 2.61 -24.07 7.64
N ILE A 142 2.83 -22.94 6.98
CA ILE A 142 3.72 -22.86 5.82
C ILE A 142 5.19 -23.03 6.24
N LEU A 143 5.63 -22.37 7.32
CA LEU A 143 6.98 -22.58 7.83
C LEU A 143 7.20 -24.01 8.32
N MET A 144 6.21 -24.64 8.96
CA MET A 144 6.27 -26.07 9.30
C MET A 144 6.43 -26.95 8.06
N LYS A 145 5.69 -26.65 6.97
CA LYS A 145 5.84 -27.35 5.69
C LYS A 145 7.26 -27.19 5.15
N GLY A 146 7.79 -25.98 5.05
CA GLY A 146 9.14 -25.71 4.54
C GLY A 146 10.27 -26.29 5.40
N LEU A 147 10.04 -26.46 6.72
CA LEU A 147 10.99 -27.05 7.67
C LEU A 147 10.84 -28.56 7.84
N ALA A 148 10.02 -29.25 7.04
CA ALA A 148 9.86 -30.69 7.16
C ALA A 148 11.19 -31.44 6.98
N ILE A 149 11.44 -32.46 7.82
CA ILE A 149 12.64 -33.30 7.72
C ILE A 149 12.68 -34.01 6.36
N ASP A 150 11.57 -34.67 5.99
CA ASP A 150 11.40 -35.23 4.65
C ASP A 150 11.21 -34.11 3.63
N SER A 151 12.18 -33.96 2.71
CA SER A 151 12.17 -32.92 1.68
C SER A 151 10.95 -32.97 0.77
N ARG A 152 10.35 -34.15 0.57
CA ARG A 152 9.14 -34.33 -0.27
C ARG A 152 7.89 -33.70 0.35
N ARG A 153 7.93 -33.39 1.64
CA ARG A 153 6.82 -32.71 2.36
C ARG A 153 6.95 -31.19 2.33
N ARG A 154 8.06 -30.64 1.84
CA ARG A 154 8.30 -29.19 1.73
C ARG A 154 7.48 -28.58 0.59
N CYS A 155 7.51 -27.25 0.47
CA CYS A 155 6.99 -26.57 -0.72
C CYS A 155 7.73 -27.07 -1.97
N ALA A 156 7.03 -27.20 -3.08
CA ALA A 156 7.59 -27.71 -4.33
C ALA A 156 8.58 -26.74 -4.99
N SER A 157 8.51 -25.45 -4.65
CA SER A 157 9.42 -24.42 -5.15
C SER A 157 9.54 -23.23 -4.19
N ALA A 158 10.61 -22.44 -4.35
CA ALA A 158 10.77 -21.16 -3.66
C ALA A 158 9.62 -20.18 -3.99
N LYS A 159 9.10 -20.24 -5.23
CA LYS A 159 7.91 -19.49 -5.65
C LYS A 159 6.67 -19.86 -4.84
N GLU A 160 6.37 -21.16 -4.71
CA GLU A 160 5.24 -21.63 -3.89
C GLU A 160 5.41 -21.16 -2.44
N LEU A 161 6.61 -21.29 -1.87
CA LEU A 161 6.90 -20.85 -0.52
C LEU A 161 6.64 -19.33 -0.35
N ARG A 162 7.17 -18.51 -1.26
CA ARG A 162 7.00 -17.05 -1.24
C ARG A 162 5.54 -16.64 -1.36
N MET A 163 4.81 -17.20 -2.32
CA MET A 163 3.39 -16.93 -2.51
C MET A 163 2.56 -17.36 -1.30
N ALA A 164 2.91 -18.50 -0.69
CA ALA A 164 2.21 -18.98 0.49
C ALA A 164 2.43 -18.05 1.68
N LEU A 165 3.67 -17.61 1.93
CA LEU A 165 4.08 -16.78 3.07
C LEU A 165 3.69 -15.30 2.95
N CYS A 166 3.85 -14.70 1.77
CA CYS A 166 3.66 -13.25 1.54
C CYS A 166 2.36 -12.92 0.77
N GLY A 167 1.82 -13.89 0.02
CA GLY A 167 0.68 -13.71 -0.89
C GLY A 167 1.10 -13.53 -2.34
N GLU A 168 0.14 -13.25 -3.23
CA GLU A 168 0.44 -12.92 -4.63
C GLU A 168 1.18 -11.60 -4.73
N THR A 169 2.27 -11.61 -5.48
CA THR A 169 2.91 -10.42 -6.05
C THR A 169 2.46 -10.35 -7.49
N VAL A 170 1.83 -9.24 -7.85
CA VAL A 170 1.47 -8.97 -9.23
C VAL A 170 2.72 -8.44 -9.91
N LYS A 171 3.18 -9.10 -10.98
CA LYS A 171 4.12 -8.46 -11.92
C LYS A 171 3.33 -7.35 -12.60
N PHE A 172 3.75 -6.10 -12.40
CA PHE A 172 3.14 -4.99 -13.11
C PHE A 172 3.87 -4.83 -14.45
N GLU A 173 3.13 -4.98 -15.54
CA GLU A 173 3.56 -4.62 -16.89
C GLU A 173 3.09 -3.16 -17.14
N ASP A 174 3.84 -2.40 -17.95
CA ASP A 174 3.67 -0.96 -18.28
C ASP A 174 4.14 0.13 -17.26
N VAL A 175 5.05 1.00 -17.72
CA VAL A 175 5.46 2.25 -17.03
C VAL A 175 4.47 3.34 -17.42
N TRP A 176 3.94 4.08 -16.45
CA TRP A 176 3.01 5.19 -16.73
C TRP A 176 3.74 6.53 -16.70
N ASP A 177 3.50 7.34 -17.74
CA ASP A 177 3.78 8.78 -17.71
C ASP A 177 2.47 9.49 -17.33
N VAL A 178 2.31 9.76 -16.05
CA VAL A 178 1.07 10.28 -15.48
C VAL A 178 1.16 11.80 -15.38
N ALA A 179 0.33 12.50 -16.15
CA ALA A 179 0.21 13.94 -16.05
C ALA A 179 -0.83 14.30 -14.98
N TYR A 180 -0.51 15.26 -14.12
CA TYR A 180 -1.46 15.79 -13.15
C TYR A 180 -1.63 17.31 -13.27
N THR A 181 -2.79 17.80 -12.86
CA THR A 181 -3.05 19.20 -12.64
C THR A 181 -3.86 19.34 -11.36
N ALA A 182 -3.36 20.11 -10.41
CA ALA A 182 -3.98 20.38 -9.13
C ALA A 182 -4.27 21.88 -9.03
N ARG A 183 -5.48 22.22 -8.58
CA ARG A 183 -5.85 23.60 -8.30
C ARG A 183 -6.79 23.67 -7.10
N THR A 184 -6.55 24.62 -6.22
CA THR A 184 -7.48 24.99 -5.15
C THR A 184 -7.54 26.50 -5.04
N ASP A 185 -8.76 27.03 -4.92
CA ASP A 185 -9.02 28.47 -4.77
C ASP A 185 -9.97 28.70 -3.59
N ILE A 186 -9.74 29.79 -2.83
CA ILE A 186 -10.56 30.19 -1.67
C ILE A 186 -12.03 30.47 -2.07
N GLY A 187 -12.27 30.95 -3.29
CA GLY A 187 -13.59 31.43 -3.70
C GLY A 187 -14.01 32.67 -2.89
N SER A 188 -15.27 32.75 -2.48
CA SER A 188 -15.78 33.87 -1.68
C SER A 188 -15.62 33.66 -0.15
N ARG A 189 -14.99 32.58 0.30
CA ARG A 189 -14.78 32.28 1.72
C ARG A 189 -13.65 33.16 2.30
N LYS A 190 -13.54 33.19 3.63
CA LYS A 190 -12.45 33.92 4.32
C LYS A 190 -11.13 33.15 4.35
N MET A 191 -11.19 31.83 4.18
CA MET A 191 -10.07 30.91 4.30
C MET A 191 -10.31 29.72 3.39
N ASN A 192 -9.23 29.11 2.87
CA ASN A 192 -9.33 27.85 2.16
C ASN A 192 -9.32 26.70 3.17
N GLN A 193 -10.47 26.05 3.35
CA GLN A 193 -10.60 24.89 4.23
C GLN A 193 -10.39 23.57 3.48
N ASP A 194 -10.30 23.62 2.15
CA ASP A 194 -9.86 22.49 1.36
C ASP A 194 -8.35 22.31 1.44
N ASN A 195 -7.91 21.07 1.25
CA ASN A 195 -6.53 20.75 0.94
C ASN A 195 -6.49 19.67 -0.15
N LEU A 196 -5.37 19.61 -0.85
CA LEU A 196 -5.12 18.61 -1.88
C LEU A 196 -3.74 17.99 -1.68
N MET A 197 -3.55 16.77 -2.16
CA MET A 197 -2.25 16.13 -2.21
C MET A 197 -2.08 15.43 -3.56
N VAL A 198 -0.92 15.57 -4.19
CA VAL A 198 -0.54 14.80 -5.39
C VAL A 198 0.92 14.38 -5.28
N ASP A 199 1.15 13.08 -5.10
CA ASP A 199 2.48 12.47 -5.03
C ASP A 199 3.48 13.22 -4.11
N GLY A 200 3.01 13.57 -2.91
CA GLY A 200 3.81 14.26 -1.88
C GLY A 200 3.73 15.79 -1.93
N LEU A 201 3.19 16.37 -3.01
CA LEU A 201 2.91 17.79 -3.11
C LEU A 201 1.55 18.12 -2.48
N PHE A 202 1.50 19.03 -1.50
CA PHE A 202 0.23 19.48 -0.90
C PHE A 202 0.27 20.97 -0.52
N CYS A 203 -0.89 21.55 -0.20
CA CYS A 203 -0.99 22.98 0.16
C CYS A 203 -0.65 23.20 1.65
N TYR A 204 0.45 23.90 1.93
CA TYR A 204 0.85 24.21 3.31
C TYR A 204 0.04 25.37 3.90
N GLU A 205 -0.25 26.42 3.12
CA GLU A 205 -0.66 27.73 3.68
C GLU A 205 -2.15 28.06 3.57
N GLY A 206 -3.02 27.18 3.05
CA GLY A 206 -4.47 27.48 2.97
C GLY A 206 -4.79 28.65 2.03
N GLU A 207 -3.90 28.89 1.07
CA GLU A 207 -4.02 29.90 0.02
C GLU A 207 -4.41 29.25 -1.31
N ASP A 208 -4.63 30.09 -2.32
CA ASP A 208 -4.81 29.63 -3.70
C ASP A 208 -3.54 28.90 -4.18
N PHE A 209 -3.73 27.76 -4.81
CA PHE A 209 -2.64 26.91 -5.26
C PHE A 209 -2.94 26.36 -6.64
N ARG A 210 -1.95 26.44 -7.55
CA ARG A 210 -2.01 25.82 -8.88
C ARG A 210 -0.69 25.13 -9.17
N LYS A 211 -0.77 23.85 -9.54
CA LYS A 211 0.38 23.07 -10.04
C LYS A 211 -0.03 22.15 -11.17
N ALA A 212 0.83 22.01 -12.16
CA ALA A 212 0.82 20.91 -13.10
C ALA A 212 2.18 20.23 -13.13
N GLY A 213 2.21 18.95 -13.46
CA GLY A 213 3.44 18.18 -13.53
C GLY A 213 3.23 16.80 -14.12
N GLN A 214 4.33 16.04 -14.17
CA GLN A 214 4.35 14.64 -14.58
C GLN A 214 4.92 13.79 -13.44
N ILE A 215 4.41 12.57 -13.34
CA ILE A 215 4.91 11.52 -12.45
C ILE A 215 5.27 10.35 -13.35
N ILE A 216 6.55 9.98 -13.34
CA ILE A 216 7.00 8.75 -14.00
C ILE A 216 6.80 7.63 -12.98
N CYS A 217 5.78 6.80 -13.19
CA CYS A 217 5.43 5.76 -12.26
C CYS A 217 6.23 4.49 -12.53
N MET A 218 7.15 4.18 -11.62
CA MET A 218 7.80 2.88 -11.58
C MET A 218 6.81 1.83 -11.05
N HIS A 219 6.88 0.61 -11.55
CA HIS A 219 5.92 -0.48 -11.28
C HIS A 219 5.62 -0.75 -9.80
N GLU A 220 6.63 -0.59 -8.95
CA GLU A 220 6.55 -0.94 -7.53
C GLU A 220 6.14 0.23 -6.64
N GLU A 221 6.04 1.43 -7.20
CA GLU A 221 5.72 2.65 -6.47
C GLU A 221 4.22 2.81 -6.26
N LEU A 222 3.86 3.10 -5.02
CA LEU A 222 2.55 3.57 -4.62
C LEU A 222 2.48 5.09 -4.79
N HIS A 223 1.52 5.52 -5.59
CA HIS A 223 1.25 6.92 -5.85
C HIS A 223 -0.17 7.30 -5.41
N MET A 224 -0.36 8.59 -5.13
CA MET A 224 -1.59 9.08 -4.54
C MET A 224 -1.98 10.46 -5.08
N ALA A 225 -3.27 10.69 -5.19
CA ALA A 225 -3.86 12.00 -5.39
C ALA A 225 -5.12 12.12 -4.52
N ALA A 226 -5.31 13.24 -3.83
CA ALA A 226 -6.41 13.41 -2.90
C ALA A 226 -6.93 14.85 -2.85
N VAL A 227 -8.20 14.98 -2.45
CA VAL A 227 -8.82 16.22 -1.98
C VAL A 227 -9.47 15.93 -0.62
N CYS A 228 -9.24 16.84 0.32
CA CYS A 228 -9.76 16.82 1.67
C CYS A 228 -10.53 18.13 1.90
N ASP A 229 -11.85 18.04 2.10
CA ASP A 229 -12.71 19.19 2.34
C ASP A 229 -12.96 19.34 3.84
N GLY A 230 -12.36 20.39 4.43
CA GLY A 230 -12.31 20.60 5.87
C GLY A 230 -13.56 21.28 6.42
N VAL A 231 -14.18 20.69 7.44
CA VAL A 231 -15.38 21.22 8.09
C VAL A 231 -15.11 21.48 9.57
N GLY A 232 -15.40 22.67 10.07
CA GLY A 232 -15.19 23.00 11.48
C GLY A 232 -15.86 24.30 11.91
N GLY A 233 -16.26 24.37 13.18
CA GLY A 233 -16.72 25.62 13.78
C GLY A 233 -15.60 26.67 13.81
N ALA A 234 -15.94 27.95 13.68
CA ALA A 234 -15.00 29.08 13.74
C ALA A 234 -13.84 29.05 12.70
N CYS A 235 -14.08 28.47 11.53
CA CYS A 235 -13.08 28.34 10.47
C CYS A 235 -11.84 27.50 10.85
N LEU A 236 -12.02 26.34 11.52
CA LEU A 236 -10.89 25.44 11.85
C LEU A 236 -10.73 24.27 10.85
N GLY A 237 -11.51 24.27 9.78
CA GLY A 237 -11.53 23.22 8.75
C GLY A 237 -10.19 23.08 8.03
N GLU A 238 -9.46 24.18 7.79
CA GLU A 238 -8.15 24.10 7.11
C GLU A 238 -7.12 23.32 7.92
N LEU A 239 -7.24 23.30 9.25
CA LEU A 239 -6.35 22.53 10.10
C LEU A 239 -6.65 21.02 9.98
N ALA A 240 -7.92 20.65 9.82
CA ALA A 240 -8.33 19.25 9.64
C ALA A 240 -7.91 18.69 8.28
N SER A 241 -8.22 19.40 7.20
CA SER A 241 -7.86 18.98 5.84
C SER A 241 -6.35 18.94 5.64
N ARG A 242 -5.60 19.90 6.20
CA ARG A 242 -4.13 19.88 6.23
C ARG A 242 -3.58 18.70 7.01
N ALA A 243 -4.13 18.42 8.19
CA ALA A 243 -3.71 17.27 9.00
C ALA A 243 -3.92 15.94 8.26
N ALA A 244 -5.04 15.80 7.54
CA ALA A 244 -5.31 14.65 6.69
C ALA A 244 -4.32 14.55 5.51
N ALA A 245 -4.08 15.65 4.78
CA ALA A 245 -3.12 15.69 3.68
C ALA A 245 -1.69 15.32 4.15
N GLN A 246 -1.28 15.82 5.31
CA GLN A 246 0.01 15.46 5.92
C GLN A 246 0.07 13.97 6.28
N ALA A 247 -0.98 13.40 6.86
CA ALA A 247 -1.02 11.97 7.17
C ALA A 247 -0.89 11.11 5.90
N LEU A 248 -1.55 11.50 4.80
CA LEU A 248 -1.40 10.85 3.50
C LEU A 248 0.04 10.90 2.99
N MET A 249 0.70 12.05 3.09
CA MET A 249 2.09 12.19 2.66
C MET A 249 3.02 11.24 3.43
N HIS A 250 2.95 11.23 4.77
CA HIS A 250 3.78 10.35 5.59
C HIS A 250 3.51 8.88 5.29
N PHE A 251 2.24 8.51 5.11
CA PHE A 251 1.87 7.16 4.76
C PHE A 251 2.41 6.77 3.38
N MET A 252 2.32 7.66 2.39
CA MET A 252 2.87 7.43 1.06
C MET A 252 4.38 7.23 1.12
N GLU A 253 5.12 8.07 1.84
CA GLU A 253 6.58 7.92 2.02
C GLU A 253 6.93 6.59 2.69
N GLN A 254 6.19 6.20 3.73
CA GLN A 254 6.41 4.95 4.46
C GLN A 254 6.15 3.71 3.58
N TYR A 255 5.15 3.77 2.70
CA TYR A 255 4.68 2.62 1.92
C TYR A 255 4.98 2.71 0.43
N ARG A 256 5.74 3.71 -0.03
CA ARG A 256 5.94 3.99 -1.45
C ARG A 256 6.44 2.78 -2.21
N TYR A 257 7.45 2.11 -1.70
CA TYR A 257 8.05 0.92 -2.33
C TYR A 257 7.53 -0.38 -1.72
N SER A 258 6.45 -0.34 -0.93
CA SER A 258 5.92 -1.54 -0.29
C SER A 258 5.33 -2.47 -1.33
N HIS A 259 5.74 -3.74 -1.38
CA HIS A 259 5.14 -4.74 -2.29
C HIS A 259 3.67 -5.05 -1.98
N LYS A 260 3.16 -4.68 -0.79
CA LYS A 260 1.75 -4.86 -0.42
C LYS A 260 0.83 -4.09 -1.37
N LEU A 261 -0.30 -4.72 -1.72
CA LEU A 261 -1.36 -4.02 -2.43
C LEU A 261 -2.05 -3.00 -1.51
N PRO A 262 -2.43 -1.82 -2.02
CA PRO A 262 -3.15 -0.81 -1.26
C PRO A 262 -4.40 -1.33 -0.53
N GLU A 263 -5.10 -2.32 -1.07
CA GLU A 263 -6.25 -2.96 -0.40
C GLU A 263 -5.95 -3.46 1.02
N ARG A 264 -4.71 -3.89 1.29
CA ARG A 264 -4.28 -4.39 2.60
C ARG A 264 -3.82 -3.27 3.53
N LEU A 265 -3.67 -2.07 3.01
CA LEU A 265 -3.14 -0.92 3.73
C LEU A 265 -4.16 0.20 3.93
N ILE A 266 -5.27 0.21 3.18
CA ILE A 266 -6.29 1.27 3.26
C ILE A 266 -6.84 1.39 4.69
N ASP A 267 -7.12 0.30 5.38
CA ASP A 267 -7.61 0.37 6.76
C ASP A 267 -6.58 1.04 7.70
N GLU A 268 -5.31 0.70 7.55
CA GLU A 268 -4.21 1.32 8.31
C GLU A 268 -4.06 2.81 7.97
N LEU A 269 -4.14 3.16 6.68
CA LEU A 269 -4.10 4.55 6.22
C LEU A 269 -5.24 5.37 6.84
N LEU A 270 -6.49 4.88 6.72
CA LEU A 270 -7.67 5.57 7.23
C LEU A 270 -7.60 5.74 8.75
N ASP A 271 -7.09 4.72 9.44
CA ASP A 271 -6.88 4.76 10.88
C ASP A 271 -5.88 5.84 11.29
N GLN A 272 -4.73 5.91 10.62
CA GLN A 272 -3.71 6.94 10.87
C GLN A 272 -4.24 8.34 10.57
N MET A 273 -4.94 8.52 9.44
CA MET A 273 -5.54 9.79 9.06
C MET A 273 -6.59 10.24 10.08
N ASN A 274 -7.50 9.34 10.48
CA ASN A 274 -8.55 9.67 11.43
C ASN A 274 -7.97 10.01 12.81
N GLU A 275 -6.98 9.26 13.29
CA GLU A 275 -6.30 9.56 14.55
C GLU A 275 -5.61 10.94 14.50
N LYS A 276 -4.98 11.29 13.38
CA LYS A 276 -4.36 12.59 13.18
C LYS A 276 -5.37 13.74 13.30
N VAL A 277 -6.53 13.62 12.63
CA VAL A 277 -7.59 14.65 12.68
C VAL A 277 -8.31 14.66 14.03
N ALA A 278 -8.61 13.49 14.62
CA ALA A 278 -9.31 13.41 15.90
C ALA A 278 -8.45 13.93 17.06
N SER A 279 -7.14 13.67 17.05
CA SER A 279 -6.21 14.19 18.07
C SER A 279 -6.06 15.72 17.99
N LEU A 280 -6.17 16.30 16.80
CA LEU A 280 -6.27 17.74 16.63
C LEU A 280 -7.58 18.26 17.25
N GLY A 281 -8.72 17.63 16.93
CA GLY A 281 -10.02 18.06 17.46
C GLY A 281 -10.13 18.05 18.99
N LYS A 282 -9.46 17.09 19.65
CA LYS A 282 -9.36 17.05 21.12
C LYS A 282 -8.66 18.28 21.72
N LYS A 283 -7.80 18.98 20.97
CA LYS A 283 -7.02 20.13 21.44
C LYS A 283 -7.69 21.47 21.16
N ILE A 284 -8.36 21.60 20.01
CA ILE A 284 -8.83 22.90 19.50
C ILE A 284 -10.34 22.98 19.28
N GLY A 285 -11.09 21.92 19.59
CA GLY A 285 -12.53 21.83 19.37
C GLY A 285 -12.90 20.98 18.16
N THR A 286 -14.20 20.85 17.89
CA THR A 286 -14.70 19.93 16.85
C THR A 286 -14.21 20.33 15.46
N VAL A 287 -13.39 19.47 14.87
CA VAL A 287 -12.90 19.58 13.49
C VAL A 287 -13.12 18.25 12.77
N ALA A 288 -13.38 18.32 11.47
CA ALA A 288 -13.61 17.18 10.60
C ALA A 288 -13.09 17.49 9.20
N THR A 289 -12.91 16.46 8.38
CA THR A 289 -12.64 16.63 6.95
C THR A 289 -13.18 15.45 6.17
N THR A 290 -13.59 15.68 4.93
CA THR A 290 -13.80 14.60 3.96
C THR A 290 -12.46 14.04 3.48
N LEU A 291 -12.52 12.92 2.78
CA LEU A 291 -11.42 12.33 2.03
C LEU A 291 -11.96 11.84 0.69
N SER A 292 -11.38 12.31 -0.41
CA SER A 292 -11.48 11.70 -1.72
C SER A 292 -10.09 11.39 -2.21
N LEU A 293 -9.76 10.11 -2.30
CA LEU A 293 -8.41 9.61 -2.54
C LEU A 293 -8.41 8.66 -3.74
N LEU A 294 -7.49 8.92 -4.67
CA LEU A 294 -7.08 7.98 -5.70
C LEU A 294 -5.70 7.44 -5.34
N LEU A 295 -5.61 6.13 -5.17
CA LEU A 295 -4.36 5.38 -5.04
C LEU A 295 -4.12 4.65 -6.36
N TRP A 296 -2.89 4.60 -6.84
CA TRP A 296 -2.53 3.70 -7.93
C TRP A 296 -1.16 3.08 -7.73
N LYS A 297 -1.04 1.86 -8.23
CA LYS A 297 0.18 1.06 -8.21
C LYS A 297 0.17 0.10 -9.39
N GLY A 298 1.21 0.15 -10.21
CA GLY A 298 1.24 -0.52 -11.51
C GLY A 298 -0.01 -0.22 -12.34
N ASN A 299 -0.74 -1.25 -12.79
CA ASN A 299 -1.96 -1.08 -13.60
C ASN A 299 -3.27 -1.08 -12.78
N HIS A 300 -3.21 -0.94 -11.45
CA HIS A 300 -4.38 -0.92 -10.59
C HIS A 300 -4.62 0.46 -9.97
N TYR A 301 -5.88 0.79 -9.74
CA TYR A 301 -6.29 1.95 -8.98
C TYR A 301 -7.32 1.61 -7.90
N TRP A 302 -7.33 2.40 -6.82
CA TRP A 302 -8.34 2.37 -5.77
C TRP A 302 -8.85 3.79 -5.55
N ALA A 303 -10.12 4.02 -5.80
CA ALA A 303 -10.83 5.23 -5.40
C ALA A 303 -11.46 5.00 -4.03
N VAL A 304 -10.99 5.73 -3.03
CA VAL A 304 -11.40 5.64 -1.63
C VAL A 304 -12.05 6.95 -1.25
N ASN A 305 -13.27 6.92 -0.71
CA ASN A 305 -13.91 8.14 -0.23
C ASN A 305 -14.58 7.99 1.14
N ILE A 306 -14.47 9.06 1.93
CA ILE A 306 -15.19 9.30 3.18
C ILE A 306 -15.75 10.72 3.11
N GLY A 307 -17.07 10.86 3.10
CA GLY A 307 -17.72 12.16 2.92
C GLY A 307 -18.40 12.21 1.55
N ASP A 308 -18.60 13.40 1.03
CA ASP A 308 -19.40 13.67 -0.16
C ASP A 308 -18.63 14.25 -1.34
N SER A 309 -17.41 14.73 -1.10
CA SER A 309 -16.46 15.10 -2.15
C SER A 309 -16.35 13.99 -3.22
N PRO A 310 -16.50 14.33 -4.52
CA PRO A 310 -16.58 13.31 -5.56
C PRO A 310 -15.24 12.90 -6.20
N ILE A 311 -15.23 11.65 -6.69
CA ILE A 311 -14.19 11.11 -7.58
C ILE A 311 -14.89 10.65 -8.87
N TYR A 312 -14.41 11.10 -10.02
CA TYR A 312 -14.91 10.70 -11.35
C TYR A 312 -13.80 10.05 -12.18
N LEU A 313 -14.21 9.15 -13.07
CA LEU A 313 -13.39 8.58 -14.13
C LEU A 313 -14.04 8.89 -15.48
N LEU A 314 -13.28 9.50 -16.38
CA LEU A 314 -13.58 9.60 -17.80
C LEU A 314 -12.78 8.52 -18.53
N ARG A 315 -13.48 7.49 -19.03
CA ARG A 315 -12.89 6.40 -19.81
C ARG A 315 -13.66 6.25 -21.11
N LYS A 316 -12.95 6.17 -22.24
CA LYS A 316 -13.57 6.02 -23.59
C LYS A 316 -14.73 7.01 -23.82
N ARG A 317 -14.52 8.28 -23.44
CA ARG A 317 -15.51 9.39 -23.51
C ARG A 317 -16.77 9.19 -22.67
N LYS A 318 -16.82 8.23 -21.74
CA LYS A 318 -17.89 8.03 -20.76
C LYS A 318 -17.38 8.48 -19.38
N ILE A 319 -18.13 9.38 -18.75
CA ILE A 319 -17.87 9.78 -17.36
C ILE A 319 -18.64 8.85 -16.42
N SER A 320 -18.03 8.49 -15.30
CA SER A 320 -18.68 7.75 -14.22
C SER A 320 -18.16 8.22 -12.87
N ARG A 321 -19.06 8.49 -11.92
CA ARG A 321 -18.69 8.71 -10.53
C ARG A 321 -18.21 7.39 -9.91
N LEU A 322 -17.03 7.42 -9.31
CA LEU A 322 -16.44 6.29 -8.59
C LEU A 322 -16.79 6.31 -7.10
N SER A 323 -16.93 7.51 -6.52
CA SER A 323 -17.27 7.69 -5.12
C SER A 323 -18.76 7.56 -4.83
N VAL A 324 -19.09 7.25 -3.58
CA VAL A 324 -20.46 7.20 -3.07
C VAL A 324 -20.64 8.28 -2.00
N PRO A 325 -21.57 9.24 -2.13
CA PRO A 325 -21.73 10.30 -1.14
C PRO A 325 -22.13 9.73 0.23
N HIS A 326 -21.44 10.15 1.28
CA HIS A 326 -21.80 9.84 2.67
C HIS A 326 -22.62 10.96 3.29
N THR A 327 -23.72 11.36 2.65
CA THR A 327 -24.66 12.38 3.14
C THR A 327 -25.97 11.77 3.60
N ARG A 328 -26.71 12.48 4.47
CA ARG A 328 -28.05 12.07 4.89
C ARG A 328 -29.03 12.02 3.71
N ALA A 329 -28.93 12.97 2.78
CA ALA A 329 -29.74 12.95 1.56
C ALA A 329 -29.52 11.68 0.73
N TYR A 330 -28.26 11.26 0.56
CA TYR A 330 -27.95 10.03 -0.18
C TYR A 330 -28.47 8.78 0.55
N ALA A 331 -28.33 8.72 1.88
CA ALA A 331 -28.88 7.63 2.68
C ALA A 331 -30.42 7.55 2.57
N HIS A 332 -31.11 8.70 2.57
CA HIS A 332 -32.56 8.76 2.36
C HIS A 332 -32.95 8.30 0.95
N PHE A 333 -32.24 8.76 -0.08
CA PHE A 333 -32.44 8.31 -1.46
C PHE A 333 -32.34 6.78 -1.57
N MET A 334 -31.26 6.19 -1.04
CA MET A 334 -31.03 4.73 -1.09
C MET A 334 -32.07 3.92 -0.31
N SER A 335 -32.67 4.50 0.73
CA SER A 335 -33.69 3.85 1.56
C SER A 335 -35.14 4.19 1.16
N GLY A 336 -35.33 4.95 0.08
CA GLY A 336 -36.67 5.40 -0.37
C GLY A 336 -37.36 6.37 0.59
N ARG A 337 -36.60 7.03 1.49
CA ARG A 337 -37.13 8.01 2.44
C ARG A 337 -37.22 9.41 1.79
N PRO A 338 -38.15 10.26 2.23
CA PRO A 338 -38.19 11.66 1.80
C PRO A 338 -36.89 12.40 2.12
N ILE A 339 -36.41 13.19 1.16
CA ILE A 339 -35.19 14.01 1.31
C ILE A 339 -35.62 15.43 1.66
N GLY A 340 -35.27 15.89 2.85
CA GLY A 340 -35.47 17.27 3.29
C GLY A 340 -34.39 18.20 2.72
N ARG A 341 -34.70 19.50 2.61
CA ARG A 341 -33.73 20.51 2.12
C ARG A 341 -32.47 20.58 3.00
N SER A 342 -32.60 20.35 4.29
CA SER A 342 -31.48 20.32 5.24
C SER A 342 -30.63 19.04 5.18
N ASP A 343 -31.00 18.03 4.38
CA ASP A 343 -30.31 16.73 4.37
C ASP A 343 -29.10 16.68 3.45
N TRP A 344 -29.02 17.60 2.48
CA TRP A 344 -28.03 17.56 1.39
C TRP A 344 -26.59 17.68 1.88
N HIS A 345 -26.33 18.54 2.87
CA HIS A 345 -24.97 18.82 3.37
C HIS A 345 -24.68 18.19 4.74
N VAL A 346 -25.54 17.28 5.22
CA VAL A 346 -25.31 16.60 6.50
C VAL A 346 -24.46 15.37 6.26
N LEU A 347 -23.16 15.49 6.57
CA LEU A 347 -22.21 14.40 6.50
C LEU A 347 -22.53 13.31 7.52
N MET A 348 -22.76 12.10 7.02
CA MET A 348 -22.92 10.88 7.81
C MET A 348 -21.59 10.21 8.08
N ASN A 349 -20.54 10.50 7.30
CA ASN A 349 -19.19 9.99 7.53
C ASN A 349 -18.11 11.01 7.15
N TYR A 350 -17.05 11.08 7.95
CA TYR A 350 -15.94 12.04 7.84
C TYR A 350 -14.74 11.58 8.69
N LEU A 351 -13.55 12.11 8.41
CA LEU A 351 -12.35 11.96 9.25
C LEU A 351 -12.41 12.91 10.45
N GLY A 352 -11.87 12.48 11.59
CA GLY A 352 -11.94 13.22 12.86
C GLY A 352 -13.00 12.69 13.83
N LYS A 353 -13.69 11.60 13.48
CA LYS A 353 -14.65 10.93 14.38
C LYS A 353 -13.93 10.16 15.48
N GLU A 354 -14.56 10.11 16.65
CA GLU A 354 -14.16 9.19 17.70
C GLU A 354 -14.40 7.74 17.22
N LYS A 355 -13.38 6.89 17.36
CA LYS A 355 -13.47 5.49 16.95
C LYS A 355 -14.37 4.73 17.91
N THR A 356 -15.56 4.38 17.43
CA THR A 356 -16.40 3.33 18.01
C THR A 356 -16.48 2.19 17.00
N ALA A 357 -16.79 0.96 17.42
CA ALA A 357 -16.82 -0.19 16.51
C ALA A 357 -17.73 0.08 15.30
N GLY A 358 -17.16 0.06 14.09
CA GLY A 358 -17.88 0.31 12.83
C GLY A 358 -18.13 1.79 12.47
N SER A 359 -17.54 2.77 13.18
CA SER A 359 -17.91 4.18 13.04
C SER A 359 -17.38 4.91 11.80
N GLN A 360 -16.45 4.30 11.06
CA GLN A 360 -15.84 4.90 9.87
C GLN A 360 -15.65 3.87 8.77
N MET A 361 -16.64 3.75 7.88
CA MET A 361 -16.57 2.88 6.71
C MET A 361 -16.28 3.70 5.46
N ALA A 362 -15.12 3.50 4.83
CA ALA A 362 -14.84 4.09 3.53
C ALA A 362 -15.59 3.33 2.42
N ALA A 363 -16.04 4.08 1.42
CA ALA A 363 -16.45 3.47 0.16
C ALA A 363 -15.19 3.31 -0.71
N ILE A 364 -14.97 2.08 -1.19
CA ILE A 364 -13.78 1.73 -1.97
C ILE A 364 -14.24 1.17 -3.32
N ARG A 365 -13.70 1.73 -4.40
CA ARG A 365 -13.89 1.22 -5.75
C ARG A 365 -12.53 0.92 -6.37
N HIS A 366 -12.33 -0.34 -6.71
CA HIS A 366 -11.11 -0.85 -7.34
C HIS A 366 -11.32 -1.08 -8.83
N GLY A 367 -10.24 -0.93 -9.60
CA GLY A 367 -10.23 -1.29 -11.02
C GLY A 367 -8.82 -1.29 -11.60
N HIS A 368 -8.75 -1.53 -12.91
CA HIS A 368 -7.51 -1.46 -13.68
C HIS A 368 -7.45 -0.18 -14.50
N LEU A 369 -6.26 0.43 -14.53
CA LEU A 369 -5.92 1.58 -15.36
C LEU A 369 -5.91 1.19 -16.84
N GLN A 370 -6.32 2.12 -17.70
CA GLN A 370 -6.26 2.02 -19.14
C GLN A 370 -5.68 3.31 -19.70
N LYS A 371 -4.89 3.19 -20.78
CA LYS A 371 -4.39 4.35 -21.51
C LYS A 371 -5.53 5.28 -21.94
N GLY A 372 -5.39 6.57 -21.66
CA GLY A 372 -6.38 7.60 -21.92
C GLY A 372 -7.43 7.77 -20.81
N ASP A 373 -7.24 7.12 -19.65
CA ASP A 373 -8.05 7.39 -18.47
C ASP A 373 -7.77 8.79 -17.93
N VAL A 374 -8.84 9.48 -17.55
CA VAL A 374 -8.75 10.77 -16.86
C VAL A 374 -9.57 10.70 -15.59
N PHE A 375 -8.91 10.83 -14.45
CA PHE A 375 -9.55 10.94 -13.14
C PHE A 375 -9.73 12.40 -12.76
N LEU A 376 -10.84 12.71 -12.10
CA LEU A 376 -11.09 13.98 -11.43
C LEU A 376 -11.42 13.70 -9.98
N ILE A 377 -10.67 14.29 -9.07
CA ILE A 377 -10.90 14.28 -7.63
C ILE A 377 -11.21 15.73 -7.25
N CYS A 378 -12.34 16.02 -6.64
CA CYS A 378 -12.69 17.41 -6.32
C CYS A 378 -13.54 17.54 -5.05
N SER A 379 -13.59 18.74 -4.47
CA SER A 379 -14.57 19.12 -3.45
C SER A 379 -15.95 19.36 -4.09
N ASP A 380 -16.98 19.48 -3.24
CA ASP A 380 -18.35 19.74 -3.70
C ASP A 380 -18.49 21.13 -4.34
N GLY A 381 -17.69 22.12 -3.92
CA GLY A 381 -17.63 23.45 -4.52
C GLY A 381 -17.37 23.46 -6.04
N VAL A 382 -16.75 22.41 -6.59
CA VAL A 382 -16.64 22.26 -8.05
C VAL A 382 -17.95 21.72 -8.66
N THR A 383 -18.57 20.73 -8.03
CA THR A 383 -19.73 20.01 -8.57
C THR A 383 -21.07 20.67 -8.31
N ASP A 384 -21.15 21.58 -7.35
CA ASP A 384 -22.32 22.43 -7.11
C ASP A 384 -22.63 23.34 -8.31
N HIS A 385 -21.61 23.63 -9.12
CA HIS A 385 -21.72 24.48 -10.30
C HIS A 385 -21.63 23.72 -11.63
N LEU A 386 -21.16 22.47 -11.63
CA LEU A 386 -20.92 21.65 -12.82
C LEU A 386 -21.54 20.26 -12.68
N ASP A 387 -22.54 19.98 -13.53
CA ASP A 387 -23.11 18.65 -13.66
C ASP A 387 -22.18 17.68 -14.41
N GLU A 388 -22.51 16.38 -14.43
CA GLU A 388 -21.69 15.37 -15.11
C GLU A 388 -21.45 15.67 -16.60
N ALA A 389 -22.44 16.29 -17.28
CA ALA A 389 -22.30 16.69 -18.68
C ALA A 389 -21.28 17.83 -18.84
N GLY A 390 -21.29 18.82 -17.95
CA GLY A 390 -20.31 19.89 -17.86
C GLY A 390 -18.91 19.36 -17.55
N LEU A 391 -18.78 18.53 -16.51
CA LEU A 391 -17.51 17.89 -16.14
C LEU A 391 -16.94 17.10 -17.32
N LYS A 392 -17.76 16.28 -17.98
CA LYS A 392 -17.34 15.53 -19.17
C LYS A 392 -16.77 16.44 -20.26
N ARG A 393 -17.43 17.56 -20.57
CA ARG A 393 -16.93 18.51 -21.59
C ARG A 393 -15.58 19.10 -21.21
N CYS A 394 -15.36 19.39 -19.92
CA CYS A 394 -14.07 19.89 -19.44
C CYS A 394 -13.00 18.80 -19.48
N LEU A 395 -13.27 17.62 -18.92
CA LEU A 395 -12.30 16.51 -18.83
C LEU A 395 -11.88 15.95 -20.19
N LEU A 396 -12.74 16.03 -21.21
CA LEU A 396 -12.38 15.67 -22.60
C LEU A 396 -11.23 16.51 -23.18
N LYS A 397 -10.91 17.67 -22.59
CA LYS A 397 -9.78 18.50 -23.01
C LYS A 397 -8.44 18.04 -22.38
N GLY A 398 -8.48 17.24 -21.32
CA GLY A 398 -7.32 16.70 -20.60
C GLY A 398 -6.53 17.74 -19.79
N GLY A 399 -5.85 17.27 -18.74
CA GLY A 399 -4.85 18.01 -17.94
C GLY A 399 -5.23 19.47 -17.64
N GLU A 400 -4.30 20.38 -17.93
CA GLU A 400 -4.46 21.82 -17.66
C GLU A 400 -5.62 22.47 -18.41
N LYS A 401 -5.84 22.11 -19.69
CA LYS A 401 -6.94 22.68 -20.48
C LYS A 401 -8.30 22.31 -19.92
N GLY A 402 -8.41 21.09 -19.38
CA GLY A 402 -9.59 20.64 -18.64
C GLY A 402 -9.78 21.46 -17.37
N MET A 403 -8.71 21.63 -16.58
CA MET A 403 -8.72 22.44 -15.36
C MET A 403 -9.14 23.89 -15.61
N GLU A 404 -8.56 24.55 -16.60
CA GLU A 404 -8.92 25.93 -16.98
C GLU A 404 -10.38 26.04 -17.43
N SER A 405 -10.91 25.01 -18.08
CA SER A 405 -12.31 24.98 -18.50
C SER A 405 -13.27 24.83 -17.32
N ILE A 406 -12.89 24.06 -16.30
CA ILE A 406 -13.64 23.98 -15.03
C ILE A 406 -13.68 25.37 -14.40
N TRP A 407 -12.52 26.01 -14.21
CA TRP A 407 -12.42 27.30 -13.55
C TRP A 407 -13.07 28.45 -14.32
N LYS A 408 -13.06 28.39 -15.65
CA LYS A 408 -13.81 29.36 -16.45
C LYS A 408 -15.31 29.30 -16.14
N VAL A 409 -15.87 28.11 -15.88
CA VAL A 409 -17.29 27.97 -15.52
C VAL A 409 -17.54 28.44 -14.09
N LEU A 410 -16.64 28.11 -13.16
CA LEU A 410 -16.76 28.53 -11.75
C LEU A 410 -16.72 30.07 -11.62
N ASN A 411 -15.77 30.73 -12.28
CA ASN A 411 -15.66 32.20 -12.27
C ASN A 411 -16.87 32.90 -12.89
N CYS A 412 -17.58 32.26 -13.83
CA CYS A 412 -18.81 32.82 -14.39
C CYS A 412 -20.03 32.68 -13.47
N LYS A 413 -19.92 31.92 -12.37
CA LYS A 413 -21.05 31.57 -11.50
C LYS A 413 -20.91 32.10 -10.06
N ASP A 414 -19.86 32.87 -9.76
CA ASP A 414 -19.49 33.33 -8.42
C ASP A 414 -19.57 32.19 -7.38
N SER A 415 -18.51 31.36 -7.32
CA SER A 415 -18.47 30.26 -6.35
C SER A 415 -18.50 30.78 -4.91
N ASN A 416 -19.48 30.30 -4.15
CA ASN A 416 -19.67 30.66 -2.75
C ASN A 416 -18.87 29.77 -1.78
N ASP A 417 -18.07 28.83 -2.30
CA ASP A 417 -17.29 27.91 -1.51
C ASP A 417 -15.84 27.76 -1.97
N ASN A 418 -15.03 27.10 -1.13
CA ASN A 418 -13.72 26.62 -1.55
C ASN A 418 -13.87 25.66 -2.73
N CYS A 419 -12.97 25.77 -3.71
CA CYS A 419 -13.04 24.97 -4.93
C CYS A 419 -11.71 24.28 -5.15
N SER A 420 -11.70 22.95 -5.03
CA SER A 420 -10.49 22.16 -5.17
C SER A 420 -10.68 21.02 -6.16
N ALA A 421 -9.70 20.84 -7.03
CA ALA A 421 -9.68 19.75 -7.99
C ALA A 421 -8.27 19.26 -8.29
N VAL A 422 -8.16 17.95 -8.50
CA VAL A 422 -7.01 17.29 -9.09
C VAL A 422 -7.47 16.48 -10.30
N ILE A 423 -6.87 16.75 -11.45
CA ILE A 423 -7.01 15.95 -12.67
C ILE A 423 -5.77 15.08 -12.81
N VAL A 424 -5.95 13.77 -13.00
CA VAL A 424 -4.86 12.80 -13.23
C VAL A 424 -5.12 12.09 -14.56
N CYS A 425 -4.16 12.14 -15.49
CA CYS A 425 -4.27 11.58 -16.84
C CYS A 425 -3.24 10.45 -17.03
N PHE A 426 -3.70 9.29 -17.49
CA PHE A 426 -2.92 8.07 -17.71
C PHE A 426 -2.79 7.72 -19.20
#